data_AF-A0A6J4J293-F1
#
_entry.id   AF-A0A6J4J293-F1
#
_cell.length_a   1.000
_cell.length_b   1.000
_cell.length_c   1.000
_cell.angle_alpha   90.00
_cell.angle_beta   90.00
_cell.angle_gamma   90.00
#
_symmetry.space_group_name_H-M   'P 1'
#
loop_
_entity.id
_entity.type
_entity.pdbx_description
1 polymer ?
#
loop_
_entity_poly.entity_id
_entity_poly.type
_entity_poly.pdbx_seq_one_letter_code
_entity_poly.pdbx_strand_id
1 'polypeptide(L)'
;MAGTPEGAPDPAARALQDLVTELDACIAELQHARTRSENLLEKRRSGRPWLEVVTGEARPLVVESISTVLGSLATAGHAWRLEQASALQGEDVSINRIAALFGVTRQRISALLRERDAGRQATEEPG
;
A
#
# COMPACT_ATOMS: atom_id res chain seq x y z
N MET A 1 -16.76 0.56 33.27
CA MET A 1 -15.56 1.36 32.92
C MET A 1 -14.35 0.45 33.07
N ALA A 2 -14.12 -0.44 32.11
CA ALA A 2 -12.92 -1.27 32.06
C ALA A 2 -11.90 -0.48 31.24
N GLY A 3 -10.84 -0.01 31.90
CA GLY A 3 -9.74 0.66 31.22
C GLY A 3 -9.06 -0.33 30.28
N THR A 4 -9.06 -0.02 28.99
CA THR A 4 -8.14 -0.61 28.02
C THR A 4 -6.73 -0.35 28.53
N PRO A 5 -5.82 -1.33 28.56
CA PRO A 5 -4.44 -1.10 28.98
C PRO A 5 -3.82 -0.06 28.03
N GLU A 6 -3.66 1.18 28.50
CA GLU A 6 -2.81 2.19 27.88
C GLU A 6 -1.39 1.60 27.79
N GLY A 7 -1.00 1.16 26.59
CA GLY A 7 0.36 0.72 26.30
C GLY A 7 0.51 -0.59 25.50
N ALA A 8 -0.57 -1.32 25.20
CA ALA A 8 -0.45 -2.41 24.24
C ALA A 8 -0.23 -1.84 22.82
N PRO A 9 0.80 -2.27 22.08
CA PRO A 9 0.99 -1.84 20.70
C PRO A 9 -0.24 -2.29 19.89
N ASP A 10 -0.92 -1.34 19.25
CA ASP A 10 -2.01 -1.59 18.30
C ASP A 10 -1.40 -1.75 16.90
N PRO A 11 -1.21 -3.00 16.41
CA PRO A 11 -0.55 -3.24 15.13
C PRO A 11 -1.40 -2.75 13.95
N ALA A 12 -2.73 -2.69 14.12
CA ALA A 12 -3.64 -2.18 13.10
C ALA A 12 -3.52 -0.65 13.00
N ALA A 13 -3.53 0.06 14.12
CA ALA A 13 -3.27 1.50 14.10
C ALA A 13 -1.89 1.84 13.51
N ARG A 14 -0.86 1.03 13.84
CA ARG A 14 0.48 1.22 13.26
C ARG A 14 0.49 1.00 11.75
N ALA A 15 -0.07 -0.11 11.27
CA ALA A 15 -0.14 -0.41 9.83
C ALA A 15 -0.95 0.64 9.07
N LEU A 16 -2.00 1.20 9.68
CA LEU A 16 -2.77 2.30 9.09
C LEU A 16 -1.94 3.59 9.01
N GLN A 17 -1.16 3.92 10.05
CA GLN A 17 -0.26 5.07 10.02
C GLN A 17 0.86 4.92 8.98
N ASP A 18 1.39 3.72 8.84
CA ASP A 18 2.39 3.41 7.80
C ASP A 18 1.76 3.53 6.40
N LEU A 19 0.52 3.06 6.21
CA LEU A 19 -0.22 3.26 4.95
C LEU A 19 -0.43 4.75 4.64
N VAL A 20 -0.81 5.57 5.63
CA VAL A 20 -0.96 7.02 5.43
C VAL A 20 0.36 7.66 4.99
N THR A 21 1.46 7.29 5.65
CA THR A 21 2.80 7.79 5.30
C THR A 21 3.20 7.41 3.87
N GLU A 22 2.95 6.16 3.47
CA GLU A 22 3.22 5.68 2.11
C GLU A 22 2.32 6.35 1.07
N LEU A 23 1.06 6.64 1.41
CA LEU A 23 0.16 7.40 0.54
C LEU A 23 0.70 8.81 0.28
N ASP A 24 1.17 9.51 1.31
CA ASP A 24 1.76 10.83 1.17
C ASP A 24 3.01 10.81 0.27
N ALA A 25 3.89 9.82 0.46
CA ALA A 25 5.06 9.63 -0.40
C ALA A 25 4.65 9.35 -1.86
N CYS A 26 3.66 8.48 -2.06
CA CYS A 26 3.14 8.17 -3.40
C CYS A 26 2.51 9.40 -4.07
N ILE A 27 1.78 10.23 -3.32
CA ILE A 27 1.21 11.47 -3.83
C ILE A 27 2.32 12.41 -4.32
N ALA A 28 3.39 12.60 -3.54
CA ALA A 28 4.53 13.43 -3.92
C ALA A 28 5.20 12.92 -5.22
N GLU A 29 5.44 11.61 -5.32
CA GLU A 29 5.99 10.99 -6.53
C GLU A 29 5.07 11.15 -7.76
N LEU A 30 3.77 10.96 -7.59
CA LEU A 30 2.79 11.16 -8.66
C LEU A 30 2.70 12.62 -9.10
N GLN A 31 2.86 13.58 -8.19
CA GLN A 31 2.94 15.00 -8.52
C GLN A 31 4.18 15.30 -9.37
N HIS A 32 5.34 14.75 -9.01
CA HIS A 32 6.55 14.86 -9.84
C HIS A 32 6.37 14.22 -11.23
N ALA A 33 5.78 13.03 -11.30
CA ALA A 33 5.50 12.35 -12.55
C ALA A 33 4.51 13.16 -13.43
N ARG A 34 3.52 13.82 -12.82
CA ARG A 34 2.58 14.71 -13.50
C ARG A 34 3.29 15.90 -14.13
N THR A 35 4.12 16.63 -13.37
CA THR A 35 4.90 17.76 -13.89
C THR A 35 5.84 17.33 -15.02
N ARG A 36 6.48 16.16 -14.89
CA ARG A 36 7.30 15.60 -15.99
C ARG A 36 6.46 15.33 -17.23
N SER A 37 5.31 14.69 -17.08
CA SER A 37 4.40 14.38 -18.19
C SER A 37 3.96 15.64 -18.93
N GLU A 38 3.69 16.75 -18.23
CA GLU A 38 3.37 18.04 -18.83
C GLU A 38 4.53 18.59 -19.68
N ASN A 39 5.77 18.50 -19.20
CA ASN A 39 6.95 18.87 -19.98
C ASN A 39 7.14 18.01 -21.24
N LEU A 40 6.85 16.70 -21.17
CA LEU A 40 6.90 15.81 -22.33
C LEU A 40 5.83 16.20 -23.36
N LEU A 41 4.63 16.55 -22.91
CA LEU A 41 3.56 17.05 -23.79
C LEU A 41 3.93 18.37 -24.46
N GLU A 42 4.58 19.29 -23.75
CA GLU A 42 5.06 20.55 -24.33
C GLU A 42 6.10 20.30 -25.43
N LYS A 43 7.11 19.47 -25.17
CA LYS A 43 8.10 19.04 -26.17
C LYS A 43 7.44 18.38 -27.38
N ARG A 44 6.38 17.59 -27.16
CA ARG A 44 5.64 16.97 -28.25
C ARG A 44 4.87 18.01 -29.08
N ARG A 45 4.21 18.97 -28.43
CA ARG A 45 3.48 20.06 -29.08
C ARG A 45 4.39 20.97 -29.89
N SER A 46 5.66 21.11 -29.53
CA SER A 46 6.67 21.82 -30.32
C SER A 46 7.15 21.04 -31.55
N GLY A 47 6.54 19.89 -31.87
CA GLY A 47 6.82 19.10 -33.07
C GLY A 47 7.90 18.02 -32.90
N ARG A 48 8.48 17.84 -31.70
CA ARG A 48 9.55 16.86 -31.51
C ARG A 48 9.03 15.41 -31.65
N PRO A 49 9.79 14.50 -32.29
CA PRO A 49 9.44 13.09 -32.39
C PRO A 49 9.54 12.40 -31.02
N TRP A 50 8.70 11.39 -30.79
CA TRP A 50 8.61 10.72 -29.49
C TRP A 50 9.93 10.16 -28.99
N LEU A 51 10.73 9.55 -29.87
CA LEU A 51 12.03 9.00 -29.51
C LEU A 51 12.94 10.07 -28.87
N GLU A 52 12.94 11.29 -29.41
CA GLU A 52 13.74 12.40 -28.89
C GLU A 52 13.15 12.98 -27.59
N VAL A 53 11.83 12.98 -27.47
CA VAL A 53 11.11 13.44 -26.27
C VAL A 53 11.41 12.53 -25.07
N VAL A 54 11.30 11.21 -25.25
CA VAL A 54 11.50 10.22 -24.18
C VAL A 54 12.99 9.97 -23.88
N THR A 55 13.87 10.02 -24.88
CA THR A 55 15.31 9.87 -24.65
C THR A 55 15.89 11.09 -23.92
N GLY A 56 15.31 12.28 -24.14
CA GLY A 56 15.66 13.50 -23.42
C GLY A 56 14.87 13.70 -22.11
N GLU A 57 14.25 12.65 -21.58
CA GLU A 57 13.58 12.68 -20.28
C GLU A 57 14.60 12.56 -19.15
N ALA A 58 14.48 13.41 -18.13
CA ALA A 58 15.32 13.34 -16.93
C ALA A 58 14.79 12.26 -15.99
N ARG A 59 15.67 11.39 -15.49
CA ARG A 59 15.31 10.30 -14.57
C ARG A 59 14.81 10.81 -13.20
N PRO A 60 13.96 10.03 -12.48
CA PRO A 60 13.32 8.80 -12.93
C PRO A 60 12.32 9.07 -14.07
N LEU A 61 12.18 8.11 -14.98
CA LEU A 61 11.18 8.20 -16.04
C LEU A 61 9.77 8.20 -15.43
N VAL A 62 8.80 8.80 -16.11
CA VAL A 62 7.39 8.75 -15.68
C VAL A 62 6.95 7.29 -15.49
N VAL A 63 7.30 6.40 -16.41
CA VAL A 63 6.93 4.97 -16.32
C VAL A 63 7.57 4.27 -15.12
N GLU A 64 8.81 4.62 -14.76
CA GLU A 64 9.49 4.10 -13.58
C GLU A 64 8.78 4.59 -12.32
N SER A 65 8.43 5.88 -12.27
CA SER A 65 7.73 6.50 -11.15
C SER A 65 6.35 5.86 -10.89
N ILE A 66 5.57 5.60 -11.96
CA ILE A 66 4.28 4.90 -11.85
C ILE A 66 4.48 3.47 -11.34
N SER A 67 5.49 2.76 -11.85
CA SER A 67 5.76 1.38 -11.44
C SER A 67 6.16 1.29 -9.97
N THR A 68 7.00 2.22 -9.51
CA THR A 68 7.39 2.35 -8.10
C THR A 68 6.18 2.63 -7.21
N VAL A 69 5.33 3.61 -7.56
CA VAL A 69 4.13 3.93 -6.79
C VAL A 69 3.18 2.75 -6.69
N LEU A 70 2.92 2.05 -7.80
CA LEU A 70 2.07 0.86 -7.77
C LEU A 70 2.64 -0.24 -6.87
N GLY A 71 3.97 -0.43 -6.87
CA GLY A 71 4.65 -1.36 -5.98
C GLY A 71 4.50 -0.99 -4.51
N SER A 72 4.76 0.28 -4.15
CA SER A 72 4.63 0.77 -2.77
C SER A 72 3.20 0.65 -2.25
N LEU A 73 2.21 1.06 -3.05
CA LEU A 73 0.80 0.96 -2.67
C LEU A 73 0.33 -0.50 -2.51
N ALA A 74 0.79 -1.41 -3.37
CA ALA A 74 0.47 -2.82 -3.25
C ALA A 74 1.00 -3.40 -1.94
N THR A 75 2.22 -3.07 -1.55
CA THR A 75 2.85 -3.50 -0.30
C THR A 75 2.14 -2.92 0.92
N ALA A 76 2.01 -1.59 1.00
CA ALA A 76 1.38 -0.91 2.13
C ALA A 76 -0.09 -1.33 2.32
N GLY A 77 -0.84 -1.40 1.21
CA GLY A 77 -2.23 -1.84 1.22
C GLY A 77 -2.39 -3.33 1.58
N HIS A 78 -1.40 -4.17 1.30
CA HIS A 78 -1.40 -5.56 1.76
C HIS A 78 -1.18 -5.67 3.26
N ALA A 79 -0.16 -4.99 3.79
CA ALA A 79 0.10 -4.94 5.23
C ALA A 79 -1.13 -4.47 6.03
N TRP A 80 -1.77 -3.38 5.58
CA TRP A 80 -2.99 -2.89 6.21
C TRP A 80 -4.13 -3.92 6.18
N ARG A 81 -4.37 -4.61 5.06
CA ARG A 81 -5.43 -5.63 4.97
C ARG A 81 -5.22 -6.79 5.95
N LEU A 82 -3.98 -7.19 6.19
CA LEU A 82 -3.66 -8.25 7.16
C LEU A 82 -4.02 -7.81 8.59
N GLU A 83 -3.54 -6.63 8.99
CA GLU A 83 -3.72 -6.13 10.35
C GLU A 83 -5.18 -5.73 10.62
N GLN A 84 -5.86 -5.11 9.65
CA GLN A 84 -7.28 -4.79 9.75
C GLN A 84 -8.14 -6.06 9.91
N ALA A 85 -7.90 -7.09 9.07
CA ALA A 85 -8.66 -8.33 9.16
C ALA A 85 -8.46 -9.02 10.52
N SER A 86 -7.24 -8.96 11.05
CA SER A 86 -6.95 -9.60 12.33
C SER A 86 -7.45 -8.82 13.53
N ALA A 87 -7.42 -7.48 13.49
CA ALA A 87 -8.06 -6.64 14.50
C ALA A 87 -9.57 -6.94 14.58
N LEU A 88 -10.26 -6.98 13.44
CA LEU A 88 -11.68 -7.34 13.38
C LEU A 88 -11.96 -8.75 13.90
N GLN A 89 -11.09 -9.72 13.63
CA GLN A 89 -11.22 -11.05 14.19
C GLN A 89 -11.05 -11.06 15.72
N GLY A 90 -10.12 -10.24 16.25
CA GLY A 90 -9.92 -10.05 17.69
C GLY A 90 -11.11 -9.36 18.38
N GLU A 91 -11.95 -8.65 17.62
CA GLU A 91 -13.22 -8.07 18.05
C GLU A 91 -14.42 -9.01 17.84
N ASP A 92 -14.19 -10.32 17.68
CA ASP A 92 -15.20 -11.36 17.44
C ASP A 92 -16.04 -11.17 16.16
N VAL A 93 -15.58 -10.35 15.21
CA VAL A 93 -16.26 -10.19 13.92
C VAL A 93 -16.03 -11.45 13.08
N SER A 94 -17.13 -12.10 12.70
CA SER A 94 -17.06 -13.33 11.91
C SER A 94 -16.36 -13.14 10.56
N ILE A 95 -15.63 -14.16 10.10
CA ILE A 95 -14.95 -14.17 8.79
C ILE A 95 -15.91 -13.82 7.64
N ASN A 96 -17.16 -14.27 7.70
CA ASN A 96 -18.16 -13.95 6.68
C ASN A 96 -18.48 -12.45 6.64
N ARG A 97 -18.56 -11.80 7.80
CA ARG A 97 -18.80 -10.35 7.89
C ARG A 97 -17.57 -9.57 7.41
N ILE A 98 -16.36 -9.99 7.79
CA ILE A 98 -15.11 -9.38 7.30
C ILE A 98 -15.03 -9.50 5.78
N ALA A 99 -15.32 -10.68 5.22
CA ALA A 99 -15.32 -10.92 3.78
C ALA A 99 -16.28 -9.97 3.03
N ALA A 100 -17.50 -9.80 3.57
CA ALA A 100 -18.47 -8.86 3.03
C ALA A 100 -18.00 -7.40 3.10
N LEU A 101 -17.37 -6.98 4.21
CA LEU A 101 -16.81 -5.63 4.38
C LEU A 101 -15.68 -5.34 3.38
N PHE A 102 -14.83 -6.34 3.13
CA PHE A 102 -13.68 -6.22 2.23
C PHE A 102 -14.07 -6.42 0.76
N GLY A 103 -15.31 -6.82 0.46
CA GLY A 103 -15.75 -7.14 -0.89
C GLY A 103 -15.04 -8.36 -1.50
N VAL A 104 -14.59 -9.30 -0.66
CA VAL A 104 -13.86 -10.50 -1.10
C VAL A 104 -14.53 -11.76 -0.58
N THR A 105 -14.05 -12.92 -1.03
CA THR A 105 -14.58 -14.21 -0.57
C THR A 105 -14.08 -14.56 0.83
N ARG A 106 -14.82 -15.43 1.53
CA ARG A 106 -14.40 -15.99 2.83
C ARG A 106 -13.01 -16.63 2.76
N GLN A 107 -12.72 -17.36 1.68
CA GLN A 107 -11.42 -18.02 1.46
C GLN A 107 -10.27 -17.02 1.41
N ARG A 108 -10.49 -15.83 0.81
CA ARG A 108 -9.48 -14.77 0.75
C ARG A 108 -9.15 -14.22 2.14
N ILE A 109 -10.15 -14.00 2.99
CA ILE A 109 -9.94 -13.57 4.38
C ILE A 109 -9.22 -14.66 5.20
N SER A 110 -9.64 -15.93 5.07
CA SER A 110 -8.95 -17.03 5.76
C SER A 110 -7.49 -17.21 5.30
N ALA A 111 -7.17 -16.90 4.04
CA ALA A 111 -5.80 -16.89 3.57
C ALA A 111 -4.99 -15.73 4.18
N LEU A 112 -5.56 -14.52 4.22
CA LEU A 112 -4.93 -13.34 4.81
C LEU A 112 -4.59 -13.56 6.30
N LEU A 113 -5.53 -14.08 7.09
CA LEU A 113 -5.30 -14.33 8.52
C LEU A 113 -4.19 -15.35 8.75
N ARG A 114 -4.17 -16.45 7.98
CA ARG A 114 -3.10 -17.46 8.08
C ARG A 114 -1.73 -16.91 7.68
N GLU A 115 -1.67 -16.06 6.66
CA GLU A 115 -0.43 -15.41 6.23
C GLU A 115 0.15 -14.52 7.33
N ARG A 116 -0.69 -13.73 7.99
CA ARG A 116 -0.29 -12.90 9.13
C ARG A 116 0.24 -13.73 10.29
N ASP A 117 -0.44 -14.83 10.62
CA ASP A 117 -0.02 -15.74 11.70
C ASP A 117 1.32 -16.42 11.38
N ALA A 118 1.54 -16.84 10.13
CA ALA A 118 2.81 -17.39 9.68
C ALA A 118 3.95 -16.35 9.76
N GLY A 119 3.67 -15.08 9.42
CA GLY A 119 4.66 -13.99 9.53
C GLY A 119 5.06 -13.67 10.97
N ARG A 120 4.11 -13.77 11.92
CA ARG A 120 4.41 -13.62 13.35
C ARG A 120 5.28 -14.77 13.88
N GLN A 121 4.91 -16.01 13.59
CA GLN A 121 5.67 -17.20 14.01
C GLN A 121 7.11 -17.19 13.49
N ALA A 122 7.34 -16.73 12.25
CA ALA A 122 8.69 -16.61 11.69
C ALA A 122 9.56 -15.54 12.37
N THR A 123 8.96 -14.57 13.06
CA THR A 123 9.68 -13.52 13.80
C THR A 123 10.01 -13.96 15.24
N GLU A 124 9.34 -14.99 15.75
CA GLU A 124 9.43 -15.48 17.14
C GLU A 124 10.39 -16.67 17.35
N GLU A 125 11.12 -17.12 16.32
CA GLU A 125 12.18 -18.13 16.47
C GLU A 125 13.59 -17.50 16.59
N PRO A 126 14.11 -17.23 17.81
CA PRO A 126 15.53 -17.12 18.05
C PRO A 126 16.10 -18.52 18.29
N GLY A 127 17.18 -18.87 17.59
CA GLY A 127 18.00 -20.04 17.89
C GLY A 127 18.72 -19.94 19.23
#